data_AF-A0A1U6GII3-F1
#
_entry.id   AF-A0A1U6GII3-F1
#
_cell.length_a   1.000
_cell.length_b   1.000
_cell.length_c   1.000
_cell.angle_alpha   90.00
_cell.angle_beta   90.00
_cell.angle_gamma   90.00
#
_symmetry.space_group_name_H-M   'P 1'
#
loop_
_entity.id
_entity.type
_entity.pdbx_description
1 polymer ?
#
loop_
_entity_poly.entity_id
_entity_poly.type
_entity_poly.pdbx_seq_one_letter_code
_entity_poly.pdbx_strand_id
1 'polypeptide(L)'
;MLLATTACAQPSTTDMTNKTAGQTSQNTQAIGTVSKSVDSRLRQLLTQAGIKTQITSIVPSKLPNMYQVNLAEQLPLHITKDGKYVIQGELQKNPSKRVVSKVPPRSNSAQIGKPVSASVKSDILANMEALKNMSAKTPFFYTAVPGVIWGATLEGVPFLLSDDAQYITDGEISVIENGQFIGLDETFEKQKNQSVFATLDDKQLINYPATSPERAVIYVATDVNCPYCRRLHQQLPMLNAKGVTVKTIGYPIYEESPKQMRGIWCQGSEDGRRKAFDKAMLQGKMTPAAASCTTDNVTANREKAAGLAVMATPAIYREDGVLFQASFESPEFLEFLGVQ
;
A
#
# COMPACT_ATOMS: atom_id res chain seq x y z
N MET A 1 15.00 80.43 37.90
CA MET A 1 16.18 81.24 38.28
C MET A 1 16.59 80.72 39.66
N LEU A 2 17.74 80.10 39.92
CA LEU A 2 19.05 79.98 39.28
C LEU A 2 19.55 78.52 39.37
N LEU A 3 20.42 78.14 38.44
CA LEU A 3 21.23 76.91 38.41
C LEU A 3 22.45 77.03 39.33
N ALA A 4 22.92 75.91 39.88
CA ALA A 4 24.35 75.64 40.06
C ALA A 4 24.63 74.12 40.16
N THR A 5 25.59 73.69 39.35
CA THR A 5 26.13 72.35 39.11
C THR A 5 27.28 72.00 40.07
N THR A 6 27.49 70.72 40.39
CA THR A 6 28.84 70.11 40.42
C THR A 6 28.76 68.58 40.33
N ALA A 7 29.59 68.03 39.44
CA ALA A 7 29.79 66.62 39.15
C ALA A 7 30.82 65.96 40.08
N CYS A 8 30.77 64.63 40.20
CA CYS A 8 31.90 63.80 40.61
C CYS A 8 31.95 62.53 39.75
N ALA A 9 33.11 62.28 39.13
CA ALA A 9 33.46 61.03 38.44
C ALA A 9 34.69 60.40 39.11
N GLN A 10 34.56 59.10 39.41
CA GLN A 10 35.51 57.99 39.64
C GLN A 10 36.93 58.21 40.21
N PRO A 11 37.44 57.16 40.88
CA PRO A 11 38.56 56.45 40.26
C PRO A 11 38.43 54.91 40.28
N SER A 12 39.10 54.33 39.30
CA SER A 12 39.28 52.92 38.94
C SER A 12 40.28 52.17 39.82
N THR A 13 40.01 50.88 40.05
CA THR A 13 41.03 49.85 40.32
C THR A 13 40.73 48.58 39.53
N THR A 14 41.81 47.98 39.07
CA THR A 14 41.95 46.88 38.11
C THR A 14 41.77 45.48 38.71
N ASP A 15 41.50 44.56 37.79
CA ASP A 15 41.75 43.11 37.81
C ASP A 15 40.91 42.20 38.71
N MET A 16 39.90 41.57 38.10
CA MET A 16 39.63 40.15 38.30
C MET A 16 39.16 39.48 37.00
N THR A 17 39.89 38.44 36.63
CA THR A 17 39.69 37.52 35.53
C THR A 17 38.39 36.70 35.62
N ASN A 18 37.60 36.80 34.55
CA ASN A 18 36.74 35.80 33.88
C ASN A 18 36.26 34.55 34.62
N LYS A 19 34.93 34.47 34.79
CA LYS A 19 34.15 33.25 34.52
C LYS A 19 32.76 33.64 34.00
N THR A 20 32.61 33.70 32.69
CA THR A 20 31.34 33.98 32.00
C THR A 20 30.48 32.71 31.98
N ALA A 21 29.49 32.63 32.85
CA ALA A 21 28.38 31.69 32.71
C ALA A 21 27.36 32.30 31.73
N GLY A 22 27.49 31.97 30.45
CA GLY A 22 26.47 32.27 29.45
C GLY A 22 25.26 31.36 29.67
N GLN A 23 24.15 31.94 30.13
CA GLN A 23 22.85 31.29 30.12
C GLN A 23 22.41 31.08 28.68
N THR A 24 22.56 29.85 28.17
CA THR A 24 21.82 29.39 27.01
C THR A 24 20.39 29.08 27.45
N SER A 25 19.44 29.89 27.00
CA SER A 25 18.02 29.52 27.02
C SER A 25 17.83 28.26 26.18
N GLN A 26 17.90 27.11 26.82
CA GLN A 26 17.44 25.86 26.26
C GLN A 26 15.91 25.93 26.17
N ASN A 27 15.44 26.09 24.93
CA ASN A 27 14.03 25.98 24.58
C ASN A 27 13.69 24.48 24.59
N THR A 28 13.37 23.95 25.76
CA THR A 28 12.89 22.58 25.94
C THR A 28 11.50 22.48 25.32
N GLN A 29 11.43 22.16 24.02
CA GLN A 29 10.17 21.86 23.36
C GLN A 29 9.52 20.64 24.04
N ALA A 30 8.34 20.85 24.60
CA ALA A 30 7.55 19.79 25.22
C ALA A 30 7.23 18.71 24.17
N ILE A 31 7.74 17.51 24.41
CA ILE A 31 7.34 16.29 23.70
C ILE A 31 5.86 16.07 24.01
N GLY A 32 4.98 16.29 23.02
CA GLY A 32 3.58 15.91 23.11
C GLY A 32 2.54 16.93 22.61
N THR A 33 2.92 18.16 22.25
CA THR A 33 1.96 19.16 21.77
C THR A 33 2.21 19.56 20.32
N VAL A 34 1.12 19.64 19.54
CA VAL A 34 1.15 20.12 18.15
C VAL A 34 1.33 21.63 18.17
N SER A 35 2.29 22.15 17.39
CA SER A 35 2.50 23.60 17.29
C SER A 35 1.25 24.29 16.69
N LYS A 36 0.90 25.48 17.18
CA LYS A 36 -0.27 26.25 16.71
C LYS A 36 -0.29 26.45 15.19
N SER A 37 0.86 26.63 14.54
CA SER A 37 0.98 26.79 13.09
C SER A 37 0.62 25.52 12.32
N VAL A 38 1.04 24.35 12.81
CA VAL A 38 0.66 23.05 12.23
C VAL A 38 -0.82 22.79 12.42
N ASP A 39 -1.36 22.99 13.64
CA ASP A 39 -2.79 22.81 13.92
C ASP A 39 -3.65 23.71 13.01
N SER A 40 -3.35 25.00 12.93
CA SER A 40 -4.10 25.96 12.09
C SER A 40 -4.05 25.57 10.61
N ARG A 41 -2.88 25.18 10.10
CA ARG A 41 -2.73 24.77 8.69
C ARG A 41 -3.50 23.48 8.39
N LEU A 42 -3.41 22.46 9.24
CA LEU A 42 -4.11 21.20 9.02
C LEU A 42 -5.63 21.38 9.07
N ARG A 43 -6.15 22.20 10.01
CA ARG A 43 -7.57 22.57 10.04
C ARG A 43 -8.01 23.22 8.74
N GLN A 44 -7.26 24.21 8.26
CA GLN A 44 -7.57 24.90 7.00
C GLN A 44 -7.57 23.93 5.81
N LEU A 45 -6.54 23.09 5.68
CA LEU A 45 -6.41 22.12 4.60
C LEU A 45 -7.58 21.12 4.59
N LEU A 46 -7.96 20.59 5.75
CA LEU A 46 -9.05 19.63 5.86
C LEU A 46 -10.42 20.26 5.56
N THR A 47 -10.66 21.49 6.03
CA THR A 47 -11.88 22.22 5.68
C THR A 47 -11.95 22.51 4.18
N GLN A 48 -10.83 22.89 3.55
CA GLN A 48 -10.76 23.09 2.09
C GLN A 48 -10.99 21.78 1.34
N ALA A 49 -10.45 20.66 1.84
CA ALA A 49 -10.67 19.30 1.34
C ALA A 49 -12.09 18.75 1.56
N GLY A 50 -13.00 19.55 2.12
CA GLY A 50 -14.41 19.19 2.25
C GLY A 50 -14.78 18.48 3.56
N ILE A 51 -13.88 18.42 4.55
CA ILE A 51 -14.23 17.94 5.90
C ILE A 51 -15.11 19.00 6.57
N LYS A 52 -16.41 18.69 6.67
CA LYS A 52 -17.42 19.56 7.30
C LYS A 52 -17.58 19.33 8.81
N THR A 53 -17.16 18.17 9.28
CA THR A 53 -17.26 17.76 10.68
C THR A 53 -16.35 18.60 11.56
N GLN A 54 -16.78 18.88 12.80
CA GLN A 54 -15.96 19.63 13.75
C GLN A 54 -14.69 18.85 14.10
N ILE A 55 -13.52 19.47 13.87
CA ILE A 55 -12.23 18.97 14.36
C ILE A 55 -12.10 19.31 15.85
N THR A 56 -12.23 18.31 16.71
CA THR A 56 -12.19 18.49 18.17
C THR A 56 -10.76 18.67 18.69
N SER A 57 -9.79 17.95 18.12
CA SER A 57 -8.38 18.07 18.48
C SER A 57 -7.46 17.55 17.38
N ILE A 58 -6.21 18.04 17.37
CA ILE A 58 -5.12 17.51 16.55
C ILE A 58 -3.96 17.19 17.50
N VAL A 59 -3.54 15.93 17.53
CA VAL A 59 -2.49 15.42 18.43
C VAL A 59 -1.48 14.58 17.65
N PRO A 60 -0.27 14.30 18.17
CA PRO A 60 0.65 13.36 17.54
C PRO A 60 -0.01 11.98 17.36
N SER A 61 0.11 11.39 16.16
CA SER A 61 -0.39 10.04 15.88
C SER A 61 0.51 8.98 16.50
N LYS A 62 -0.04 7.77 16.70
CA LYS A 62 0.77 6.57 16.98
C LYS A 62 1.47 6.01 15.74
N LEU A 63 1.04 6.42 14.54
CA LEU A 63 1.81 6.23 13.31
C LEU A 63 2.94 7.26 13.21
N PRO A 64 4.18 6.84 12.87
CA PRO A 64 5.29 7.76 12.66
C PRO A 64 4.98 8.84 11.62
N ASN A 65 5.44 10.07 11.88
CA ASN A 65 5.31 11.23 10.97
C ASN A 65 3.88 11.67 10.64
N MET A 66 2.90 11.29 11.46
CA MET A 66 1.51 11.70 11.29
C MET A 66 0.94 12.37 12.53
N TYR A 67 -0.13 13.12 12.34
CA TYR A 67 -0.99 13.68 13.39
C TYR A 67 -2.35 12.99 13.34
N GLN A 68 -2.91 12.67 14.51
CA GLN A 68 -4.29 12.22 14.62
C GLN A 68 -5.20 13.43 14.75
N VAL A 69 -6.20 13.51 13.88
CA VAL A 69 -7.25 14.51 13.83
C VAL A 69 -8.51 13.84 14.33
N ASN A 70 -8.97 14.25 15.50
CA ASN A 70 -10.21 13.75 16.08
C ASN A 70 -11.38 14.57 15.55
N LEU A 71 -12.36 13.88 15.00
CA LEU A 71 -13.58 14.46 14.44
C LEU A 71 -14.75 14.17 15.38
N ALA A 72 -15.69 15.12 15.50
CA ALA A 72 -16.91 14.88 16.27
C ALA A 72 -17.75 13.78 15.61
N GLU A 73 -18.11 12.74 16.37
CA GLU A 73 -19.01 11.65 15.93
C GLU A 73 -18.55 10.88 14.68
N GLN A 74 -17.24 10.92 14.36
CA GLN A 74 -16.63 10.22 13.24
C GLN A 74 -15.31 9.58 13.64
N LEU A 75 -14.90 8.57 12.88
CA LEU A 75 -13.57 7.97 13.02
C LEU A 75 -12.48 9.03 12.84
N PRO A 76 -11.34 8.92 13.56
CA PRO A 76 -10.24 9.84 13.40
C PRO A 76 -9.60 9.71 12.02
N LEU A 77 -8.89 10.76 11.64
CA LEU A 77 -7.99 10.77 10.50
C LEU A 77 -6.55 10.88 10.99
N HIS A 78 -5.63 10.16 10.38
CA HIS A 78 -4.20 10.36 10.55
C HIS A 78 -3.68 11.08 9.32
N ILE A 79 -3.03 12.23 9.50
CA ILE A 79 -2.58 13.09 8.41
C ILE A 79 -1.09 13.41 8.54
N THR A 80 -0.34 13.37 7.43
CA THR A 80 1.06 13.78 7.43
C THR A 80 1.21 15.25 7.76
N LYS A 81 2.39 15.64 8.25
CA LYS A 81 2.68 17.04 8.58
C LYS A 81 2.38 17.96 7.40
N ASP A 82 2.75 17.63 6.18
CA ASP A 82 2.48 18.45 4.99
C ASP A 82 0.99 18.50 4.59
N GLY A 83 0.16 17.61 5.12
CA GLY A 83 -1.27 17.50 4.80
C GLY A 83 -1.57 16.64 3.58
N LYS A 84 -0.56 16.02 2.95
CA LYS A 84 -0.71 15.31 1.68
C LYS A 84 -1.35 13.94 1.83
N TYR A 85 -0.94 13.16 2.82
CA TYR A 85 -1.39 11.78 2.98
C TYR A 85 -2.30 11.66 4.20
N VAL A 86 -3.42 10.96 4.02
CA VAL A 86 -4.46 10.75 5.02
C VAL A 86 -4.75 9.26 5.15
N ILE A 87 -4.90 8.78 6.38
CA ILE A 87 -5.39 7.44 6.69
C ILE A 87 -6.60 7.61 7.61
N GLN A 88 -7.76 7.15 7.17
CA GLN A 88 -8.96 7.17 7.99
C GLN A 88 -9.10 5.86 8.78
N GLY A 89 -9.44 5.95 10.06
CA GLY A 89 -9.71 4.79 10.90
C GLY A 89 -8.96 4.79 12.23
N GLU A 90 -9.31 3.85 13.09
CA GLU A 90 -8.67 3.67 14.39
C GLU A 90 -7.33 2.93 14.27
N LEU A 91 -6.40 3.25 15.16
CA LEU A 91 -5.16 2.48 15.31
C LEU A 91 -5.36 1.42 16.40
N GLN A 92 -5.34 0.16 15.99
CA GLN A 92 -5.35 -0.97 16.89
C GLN A 92 -3.94 -1.25 17.40
N LYS A 93 -3.80 -1.43 18.71
CA LYS A 93 -2.52 -1.86 19.28
C LYS A 93 -2.28 -3.32 18.89
N ASN A 94 -1.10 -3.62 18.35
CA ASN A 94 -0.70 -4.99 18.11
C ASN A 94 -0.61 -5.75 19.46
N PRO A 95 -1.32 -6.89 19.62
CA PRO A 95 -1.31 -7.67 20.85
C PRO A 95 0.03 -8.39 21.11
N SER A 96 0.91 -8.47 20.11
CA SER A 96 2.21 -9.10 20.22
C SER A 96 3.15 -8.32 21.14
N LYS A 97 4.02 -9.03 21.86
CA LYS A 97 5.10 -8.40 22.61
C LYS A 97 6.12 -7.83 21.62
N ARG A 98 6.49 -6.56 21.79
CA ARG A 98 7.60 -5.98 21.03
C ARG A 98 8.93 -6.60 21.48
N VAL A 99 9.57 -7.35 20.60
CA VAL A 99 10.86 -8.01 20.84
C VAL A 99 12.00 -7.30 20.09
N VAL A 100 11.72 -6.73 18.92
CA VAL A 100 12.65 -5.85 18.19
C VAL A 100 12.32 -4.40 18.51
N SER A 101 13.24 -3.73 19.21
CA SER A 101 13.09 -2.33 19.62
C SER A 101 13.77 -1.33 18.68
N LYS A 102 14.63 -1.82 17.77
CA LYS A 102 15.32 -1.00 16.78
C LYS A 102 14.31 -0.42 15.79
N VAL A 103 14.39 0.89 15.55
CA VAL A 103 13.61 1.55 14.50
C VAL A 103 14.33 1.32 13.17
N PRO A 104 13.68 0.76 12.15
CA PRO A 104 14.30 0.59 10.84
C PRO A 104 14.59 1.95 10.20
N PRO A 105 15.56 2.04 9.28
CA PRO A 105 15.70 3.22 8.43
C PRO A 105 14.39 3.48 7.70
N ARG A 106 13.84 4.69 7.85
CA ARG A 106 12.57 5.06 7.21
C ARG A 106 12.75 5.12 5.70
N SER A 107 11.69 4.75 4.98
CA SER A 107 11.68 4.76 3.52
C SER A 107 11.91 6.16 2.95
N ASN A 108 12.57 6.20 1.79
CA ASN A 108 12.60 7.37 0.92
C ASN A 108 11.65 7.19 -0.28
N SER A 109 11.48 8.25 -1.08
CA SER A 109 10.58 8.25 -2.23
C SER A 109 10.92 7.21 -3.31
N ALA A 110 12.18 6.80 -3.45
CA ALA A 110 12.58 5.79 -4.42
C ALA A 110 12.20 4.35 -4.00
N GLN A 111 11.81 4.16 -2.74
CA GLN A 111 11.39 2.86 -2.19
C GLN A 111 9.87 2.66 -2.22
N ILE A 112 9.08 3.68 -2.56
CA ILE A 112 7.62 3.58 -2.61
C ILE A 112 7.21 2.39 -3.48
N GLY A 113 6.27 1.58 -2.98
CA GLY A 113 5.79 0.38 -3.66
C GLY A 113 6.82 -0.74 -3.81
N LYS A 114 8.05 -0.60 -3.30
CA LYS A 114 9.04 -1.69 -3.27
C LYS A 114 8.80 -2.58 -2.06
N PRO A 115 9.08 -3.91 -2.18
CA PRO A 115 9.07 -4.80 -1.03
C PRO A 115 10.04 -4.29 0.04
N VAL A 116 9.66 -4.42 1.31
CA VAL A 116 10.60 -4.13 2.40
C VAL A 116 11.80 -5.08 2.34
N SER A 117 12.96 -4.63 2.84
CA SER A 117 14.14 -5.49 2.86
C SER A 117 13.90 -6.75 3.71
N ALA A 118 14.65 -7.82 3.44
CA ALA A 118 14.54 -9.06 4.21
C ALA A 118 14.75 -8.85 5.72
N SER A 119 15.66 -7.94 6.11
CA SER A 119 15.87 -7.58 7.51
C SER A 119 14.66 -6.88 8.12
N VAL A 120 14.08 -5.90 7.42
CA VAL A 120 12.89 -5.18 7.91
C VAL A 120 11.70 -6.13 8.01
N LYS A 121 11.52 -7.01 7.03
CA LYS A 121 10.49 -8.05 7.06
C LYS A 121 10.65 -8.97 8.28
N SER A 122 11.87 -9.42 8.56
CA SER A 122 12.16 -10.25 9.72
C SER A 122 11.85 -9.54 11.04
N ASP A 123 12.24 -8.27 11.16
CA ASP A 123 12.01 -7.45 12.35
C ASP A 123 10.50 -7.23 12.61
N ILE A 124 9.75 -6.90 11.55
CA ILE A 124 8.29 -6.74 11.61
C ILE A 124 7.63 -8.05 12.05
N LEU A 125 7.95 -9.18 11.41
CA LEU A 125 7.35 -10.47 11.72
C LEU A 125 7.65 -10.93 13.15
N ALA A 126 8.86 -10.67 13.66
CA ALA A 126 9.21 -10.95 15.05
C ALA A 126 8.34 -10.16 16.04
N ASN A 127 7.92 -8.95 15.68
CA ASN A 127 6.99 -8.15 16.48
C ASN A 127 5.51 -8.51 16.23
N MET A 128 5.19 -9.54 15.44
CA MET A 128 3.81 -9.92 15.07
C MET A 128 3.44 -11.35 15.47
N GLU A 129 4.18 -11.99 16.39
CA GLU A 129 4.01 -13.42 16.75
C GLU A 129 2.60 -13.81 17.23
N ALA A 130 1.83 -12.88 17.82
CA ALA A 130 0.45 -13.17 18.25
C ALA A 130 -0.57 -13.14 17.08
N LEU A 131 -0.17 -12.66 15.91
CA LEU A 131 -1.02 -12.50 14.73
C LEU A 131 -0.93 -13.75 13.84
N LYS A 132 -1.88 -14.67 14.00
CA LYS A 132 -1.88 -16.01 13.38
C LYS A 132 -1.86 -16.02 11.85
N ASN A 133 -2.32 -14.95 11.20
CA ASN A 133 -2.39 -14.86 9.74
C ASN A 133 -1.11 -14.27 9.10
N MET A 134 -0.07 -14.04 9.91
CA MET A 134 1.22 -13.52 9.46
C MET A 134 2.24 -14.64 9.31
N SER A 135 3.07 -14.57 8.27
CA SER A 135 4.12 -15.55 8.00
C SER A 135 5.27 -14.95 7.21
N ALA A 136 6.32 -15.74 6.98
CA ALA A 136 7.41 -15.38 6.08
C ALA A 136 6.95 -15.08 4.63
N LYS A 137 5.74 -15.51 4.25
CA LYS A 137 5.15 -15.23 2.94
C LYS A 137 4.35 -13.94 2.88
N THR A 138 3.96 -13.35 4.02
CA THR A 138 3.22 -12.10 4.09
C THR A 138 3.96 -11.00 3.31
N PRO A 139 3.34 -10.37 2.30
CA PRO A 139 3.95 -9.25 1.60
C PRO A 139 3.93 -7.98 2.46
N PHE A 140 5.01 -7.22 2.41
CA PHE A 140 5.13 -5.89 3.02
C PHE A 140 5.82 -4.95 2.03
N PHE A 141 5.30 -3.74 1.89
CA PHE A 141 5.78 -2.72 0.96
C PHE A 141 5.97 -1.38 1.67
N TYR A 142 6.99 -0.63 1.25
CA TYR A 142 7.18 0.73 1.72
C TYR A 142 6.12 1.66 1.11
N THR A 143 5.53 2.51 1.95
CA THR A 143 4.56 3.52 1.53
C THR A 143 5.23 4.88 1.31
N ALA A 144 4.46 5.84 0.77
CA ALA A 144 4.89 7.22 0.67
C ALA A 144 4.94 7.96 2.01
N VAL A 145 4.40 7.38 3.09
CA VAL A 145 4.48 7.93 4.44
C VAL A 145 5.63 7.23 5.19
N PRO A 146 6.77 7.91 5.43
CA PRO A 146 7.91 7.27 6.05
C PRO A 146 7.55 6.75 7.44
N GLY A 147 7.82 5.47 7.69
CA GLY A 147 7.49 4.79 8.94
C GLY A 147 6.08 4.21 9.01
N VAL A 148 5.31 4.28 7.92
CA VAL A 148 4.12 3.46 7.70
C VAL A 148 4.44 2.42 6.64
N ILE A 149 4.18 1.17 6.95
CA ILE A 149 4.33 0.03 6.05
C ILE A 149 2.94 -0.42 5.62
N TRP A 150 2.82 -0.86 4.38
CA TRP A 150 1.63 -1.54 3.88
C TRP A 150 1.90 -3.04 3.86
N GLY A 151 0.94 -3.84 4.29
CA GLY A 151 0.98 -5.29 4.20
C GLY A 151 -0.34 -5.86 3.70
N ALA A 152 -0.34 -7.14 3.34
CA ALA A 152 -1.58 -7.87 3.09
C ALA A 152 -1.48 -9.28 3.67
N THR A 153 -2.60 -9.82 4.16
CA THR A 153 -2.66 -11.25 4.52
C THR A 153 -2.50 -12.11 3.25
N LEU A 154 -2.25 -13.41 3.41
CA LEU A 154 -2.18 -14.28 2.24
C LEU A 154 -3.52 -14.39 1.52
N GLU A 155 -4.64 -14.10 2.19
CA GLU A 155 -5.97 -14.00 1.61
C GLU A 155 -6.17 -12.71 0.79
N GLY A 156 -5.22 -11.77 0.83
CA GLY A 156 -5.25 -10.53 0.08
C GLY A 156 -5.93 -9.38 0.82
N VAL A 157 -6.12 -9.48 2.14
CA VAL A 157 -6.68 -8.40 2.96
C VAL A 157 -5.58 -7.40 3.31
N PRO A 158 -5.64 -6.14 2.82
CA PRO A 158 -4.62 -5.14 3.10
C PRO A 158 -4.71 -4.61 4.53
N PHE A 159 -3.60 -4.11 5.04
CA PHE A 159 -3.50 -3.39 6.30
C PHE A 159 -2.28 -2.45 6.29
N LEU A 160 -2.33 -1.43 7.15
CA LEU A 160 -1.19 -0.55 7.42
C LEU A 160 -0.66 -0.82 8.82
N LEU A 161 0.65 -0.66 9.00
CA LEU A 161 1.29 -0.76 10.30
C LEU A 161 2.38 0.30 10.48
N SER A 162 2.65 0.66 11.73
CA SER A 162 3.89 1.37 12.05
C SER A 162 5.11 0.49 11.70
N ASP A 163 6.22 1.12 11.34
CA ASP A 163 7.46 0.43 10.97
C ASP A 163 8.12 -0.41 12.08
N ASP A 164 7.65 -0.26 13.32
CA ASP A 164 7.98 -1.11 14.47
C ASP A 164 6.90 -2.15 14.81
N ALA A 165 5.85 -2.23 13.99
CA ALA A 165 4.69 -3.10 14.11
C ALA A 165 3.87 -2.95 15.39
N GLN A 166 3.96 -1.84 16.14
CA GLN A 166 3.18 -1.67 17.37
C GLN A 166 1.71 -1.29 17.15
N TYR A 167 1.40 -0.67 16.01
CA TYR A 167 0.04 -0.22 15.68
C TYR A 167 -0.34 -0.69 14.28
N ILE A 168 -1.58 -1.12 14.13
CA ILE A 168 -2.16 -1.67 12.90
C ILE A 168 -3.48 -0.97 12.63
N THR A 169 -3.80 -0.74 11.37
CA THR A 169 -5.12 -0.25 10.93
C THR A 169 -5.50 -0.88 9.61
N ASP A 170 -6.80 -1.05 9.38
CA ASP A 170 -7.40 -1.45 8.11
C ASP A 170 -7.68 -0.26 7.18
N GLY A 171 -7.35 0.96 7.62
CA GLY A 171 -7.43 2.15 6.80
C GLY A 171 -6.49 2.14 5.58
N GLU A 172 -6.77 3.02 4.63
CA GLU A 172 -6.03 3.15 3.37
C GLU A 172 -5.30 4.50 3.31
N ILE A 173 -4.21 4.58 2.54
CA ILE A 173 -3.52 5.85 2.31
C ILE A 173 -4.22 6.58 1.17
N SER A 174 -4.99 7.59 1.53
CA SER A 174 -5.57 8.55 0.60
C SER A 174 -4.68 9.78 0.44
N VAL A 175 -4.81 10.46 -0.71
CA VAL A 175 -4.05 11.67 -1.04
C VAL A 175 -4.99 12.87 -1.10
N ILE A 176 -4.54 13.98 -0.51
CA ILE A 176 -5.08 15.31 -0.73
C ILE A 176 -4.16 16.04 -1.69
N GLU A 177 -4.70 16.47 -2.84
CA GLU A 177 -4.00 17.28 -3.82
C GLU A 177 -4.90 18.45 -4.25
N ASN A 178 -4.31 19.64 -4.43
CA ASN A 178 -5.05 20.86 -4.78
C ASN A 178 -6.27 21.15 -3.88
N GLY A 179 -6.18 20.75 -2.60
CA GLY A 179 -7.25 20.93 -1.62
C GLY A 179 -8.44 20.00 -1.85
N GLN A 180 -8.27 18.85 -2.51
CA GLN A 180 -9.32 17.84 -2.71
C GLN A 180 -8.78 16.44 -2.40
N PHE A 181 -9.63 15.56 -1.90
CA PHE A 181 -9.33 14.13 -1.84
C PHE A 181 -9.36 13.56 -3.26
N ILE A 182 -8.25 13.00 -3.71
CA ILE A 182 -8.13 12.39 -5.04
C ILE A 182 -8.23 10.86 -5.03
N GLY A 183 -8.39 10.25 -3.84
CA GLY A 183 -8.46 8.80 -3.66
C GLY A 183 -7.15 8.23 -3.13
N LEU A 184 -6.85 6.98 -3.49
CA LEU A 184 -5.64 6.26 -3.06
C LEU A 184 -4.36 6.90 -3.60
N ASP A 185 -3.23 6.61 -2.95
CA ASP A 185 -1.91 6.93 -3.50
C ASP A 185 -1.61 6.09 -4.75
N GLU A 186 -1.94 6.63 -5.92
CA GLU A 186 -1.75 5.99 -7.22
C GLU A 186 -0.28 5.63 -7.50
N THR A 187 0.67 6.44 -7.02
CA THR A 187 2.10 6.16 -7.20
C THR A 187 2.49 4.91 -6.44
N PHE A 188 2.04 4.80 -5.19
CA PHE A 188 2.23 3.59 -4.39
C PHE A 188 1.56 2.37 -5.01
N GLU A 189 0.27 2.46 -5.37
CA GLU A 189 -0.46 1.32 -5.94
C GLU A 189 0.18 0.80 -7.22
N LYS A 190 0.53 1.71 -8.14
CA LYS A 190 1.21 1.36 -9.40
C LYS A 190 2.53 0.63 -9.14
N GLN A 191 3.40 1.21 -8.31
CA GLN A 191 4.73 0.65 -8.04
C GLN A 191 4.69 -0.65 -7.24
N LYS A 192 3.72 -0.79 -6.33
CA LYS A 192 3.44 -2.04 -5.60
C LYS A 192 3.06 -3.15 -6.58
N ASN A 193 2.10 -2.88 -7.46
CA ASN A 193 1.61 -3.89 -8.41
C ASN A 193 2.72 -4.33 -9.37
N GLN A 194 3.53 -3.40 -9.89
CA GLN A 194 4.72 -3.73 -10.69
C GLN A 194 5.72 -4.60 -9.92
N SER A 195 5.97 -4.29 -8.65
CA SER A 195 6.84 -5.10 -7.80
C SER A 195 6.29 -6.51 -7.60
N VAL A 196 4.97 -6.67 -7.49
CA VAL A 196 4.34 -8.00 -7.44
C VAL A 196 4.54 -8.74 -8.76
N PHE A 197 4.28 -8.10 -9.90
CA PHE A 197 4.45 -8.74 -11.22
C PHE A 197 5.87 -9.27 -11.43
N ALA A 198 6.87 -8.49 -11.01
CA ALA A 198 8.28 -8.89 -11.09
C ALA A 198 8.63 -10.13 -10.25
N THR A 199 7.79 -10.50 -9.28
CA THR A 199 8.00 -11.71 -8.46
C THR A 199 7.31 -12.95 -9.01
N LEU A 200 6.33 -12.80 -9.90
CA LEU A 200 5.55 -13.92 -10.43
C LEU A 200 6.45 -14.87 -11.22
N ASP A 201 6.20 -16.17 -11.11
CA ASP A 201 6.82 -17.14 -12.01
C ASP A 201 6.03 -17.10 -13.33
N ASP A 202 6.64 -16.54 -14.38
CA ASP A 202 6.05 -16.44 -15.72
C ASP A 202 5.70 -17.83 -16.27
N LYS A 203 6.42 -18.89 -15.87
CA LYS A 203 6.07 -20.26 -16.23
C LYS A 203 4.79 -20.72 -15.57
N GLN A 204 4.32 -20.09 -14.50
CA GLN A 204 3.04 -20.41 -13.84
C GLN A 204 1.92 -19.44 -14.21
N LEU A 205 2.14 -18.53 -15.16
CA LEU A 205 1.07 -17.78 -15.79
C LEU A 205 0.49 -18.59 -16.96
N ILE A 206 -0.79 -18.36 -17.26
CA ILE A 206 -1.39 -18.83 -18.52
C ILE A 206 -1.41 -17.65 -19.46
N ASN A 207 -0.54 -17.67 -20.47
CA ASN A 207 -0.36 -16.56 -21.39
C ASN A 207 -1.25 -16.72 -22.63
N TYR A 208 -1.96 -15.67 -22.99
CA TYR A 208 -2.70 -15.53 -24.25
C TYR A 208 -2.06 -14.39 -25.04
N PRO A 209 -1.10 -14.69 -25.94
CA PRO A 209 -0.38 -13.66 -26.67
C PRO A 209 -1.28 -12.93 -27.67
N ALA A 210 -0.94 -11.68 -27.94
CA ALA A 210 -1.48 -10.95 -29.08
C ALA A 210 -1.32 -11.75 -30.38
N THR A 211 -2.33 -11.69 -31.25
CA THR A 211 -2.32 -12.32 -32.58
C THR A 211 -2.05 -11.31 -33.71
N SER A 212 -2.04 -10.03 -33.38
CA SER A 212 -1.51 -8.93 -34.18
C SER A 212 -0.30 -8.30 -33.46
N PRO A 213 0.40 -7.29 -34.03
CA PRO A 213 1.51 -6.64 -33.34
C PRO A 213 1.14 -6.24 -31.91
N GLU A 214 1.97 -6.62 -30.94
CA GLU A 214 1.70 -6.35 -29.53
C GLU A 214 1.68 -4.84 -29.26
N ARG A 215 0.54 -4.38 -28.74
CA ARG A 215 0.27 -2.98 -28.36
C ARG A 215 0.15 -2.81 -26.85
N ALA A 216 -0.28 -3.85 -26.14
CA ALA A 216 -0.47 -3.81 -24.69
C ALA A 216 -0.26 -5.19 -24.05
N VAL A 217 0.24 -5.19 -22.82
CA VAL A 217 0.30 -6.36 -21.95
C VAL A 217 -0.55 -6.08 -20.70
N ILE A 218 -1.41 -7.04 -20.35
CA ILE A 218 -2.21 -6.98 -19.11
C ILE A 218 -1.99 -8.22 -18.25
N TYR A 219 -2.08 -8.02 -16.93
CA TYR A 219 -2.14 -9.07 -15.93
C TYR A 219 -3.58 -9.22 -15.45
N VAL A 220 -4.09 -10.45 -15.41
CA VAL A 220 -5.47 -10.72 -14.99
C VAL A 220 -5.49 -11.76 -13.88
N ALA A 221 -5.86 -11.34 -12.67
CA ALA A 221 -6.16 -12.27 -11.58
C ALA A 221 -7.58 -12.82 -11.77
N THR A 222 -7.71 -14.14 -11.88
CA THR A 222 -8.95 -14.80 -12.33
C THR A 222 -9.26 -16.07 -11.56
N ASP A 223 -10.55 -16.42 -11.55
CA ASP A 223 -11.10 -17.65 -10.99
C ASP A 223 -11.99 -18.35 -12.04
N VAL A 224 -11.99 -19.69 -12.07
CA VAL A 224 -12.77 -20.52 -13.01
C VAL A 224 -14.27 -20.61 -12.70
N ASN A 225 -14.68 -20.28 -11.48
CA ASN A 225 -16.08 -20.23 -11.03
C ASN A 225 -16.66 -18.81 -11.02
N CYS A 226 -15.83 -17.80 -11.24
CA CYS A 226 -16.24 -16.40 -11.40
C CYS A 226 -16.96 -16.17 -12.75
N PRO A 227 -18.25 -15.77 -12.77
CA PRO A 227 -18.99 -15.57 -14.03
C PRO A 227 -18.44 -14.44 -14.91
N TYR A 228 -17.98 -13.35 -14.29
CA TYR A 228 -17.36 -12.21 -15.00
C TYR A 228 -16.02 -12.61 -15.63
N CYS A 229 -15.26 -13.48 -14.97
CA CYS A 229 -14.00 -13.99 -15.47
C CYS A 229 -14.22 -14.83 -16.73
N ARG A 230 -15.26 -15.66 -16.75
CA ARG A 230 -15.67 -16.40 -17.95
C ARG A 230 -16.07 -15.48 -19.10
N ARG A 231 -16.80 -14.39 -18.80
CA ARG A 231 -17.16 -13.38 -19.80
C ARG A 231 -15.94 -12.64 -20.37
N LEU A 232 -15.01 -12.23 -19.52
CA LEU A 232 -13.73 -11.67 -19.98
C LEU A 232 -12.97 -12.68 -20.84
N HIS A 233 -12.98 -13.96 -20.45
CA HIS A 233 -12.31 -15.02 -21.21
C HIS A 233 -12.86 -15.19 -22.63
N GLN A 234 -14.17 -14.98 -22.82
CA GLN A 234 -14.80 -14.98 -24.14
C GLN A 234 -14.34 -13.81 -25.02
N GLN A 235 -13.85 -12.72 -24.43
CA GLN A 235 -13.35 -11.55 -25.16
C GLN A 235 -11.87 -11.65 -25.55
N LEU A 236 -11.12 -12.62 -25.03
CA LEU A 236 -9.68 -12.75 -25.32
C LEU A 236 -9.36 -12.79 -26.82
N PRO A 237 -10.10 -13.53 -27.68
CA PRO A 237 -9.81 -13.50 -29.12
C PRO A 237 -9.86 -12.10 -29.73
N MET A 238 -10.81 -11.26 -29.30
CA MET A 238 -10.93 -9.87 -29.75
C MET A 238 -9.77 -9.02 -29.22
N LEU A 239 -9.43 -9.15 -27.93
CA LEU A 239 -8.31 -8.44 -27.31
C LEU A 239 -6.98 -8.81 -27.97
N ASN A 240 -6.73 -10.11 -28.19
CA ASN A 240 -5.53 -10.59 -28.84
C ASN A 240 -5.43 -10.09 -30.28
N ALA A 241 -6.53 -10.05 -31.04
CA ALA A 241 -6.57 -9.48 -32.39
C ALA A 241 -6.31 -7.97 -32.40
N LYS A 242 -6.65 -7.25 -31.32
CA LYS A 242 -6.32 -5.83 -31.12
C LYS A 242 -4.90 -5.58 -30.61
N GLY A 243 -4.07 -6.61 -30.46
CA GLY A 243 -2.68 -6.47 -30.04
C GLY A 243 -2.47 -6.58 -28.53
N VAL A 244 -3.45 -7.10 -27.77
CA VAL A 244 -3.31 -7.26 -26.32
C VAL A 244 -2.81 -8.65 -25.97
N THR A 245 -1.71 -8.75 -25.24
CA THR A 245 -1.26 -9.98 -24.58
C THR A 245 -1.83 -10.04 -23.17
N VAL A 246 -2.47 -11.16 -22.82
CA VAL A 246 -3.09 -11.37 -21.51
C VAL A 246 -2.29 -12.41 -20.73
N LYS A 247 -1.74 -11.98 -19.58
CA LYS A 247 -1.02 -12.83 -18.61
C LYS A 247 -1.95 -13.19 -17.45
N THR A 248 -2.43 -14.43 -17.44
CA THR A 248 -3.41 -14.88 -16.45
C THR A 248 -2.74 -15.39 -15.17
N ILE A 249 -3.13 -14.81 -14.04
CA ILE A 249 -2.76 -15.21 -12.68
C ILE A 249 -3.91 -16.05 -12.10
N GLY A 250 -3.65 -17.31 -11.75
CA GLY A 250 -4.64 -18.14 -11.06
C GLY A 250 -4.91 -17.61 -9.64
N TYR A 251 -6.14 -17.18 -9.37
CA TYR A 251 -6.52 -16.54 -8.11
C TYR A 251 -7.84 -17.14 -7.57
N PRO A 252 -7.78 -18.35 -6.97
CA PRO A 252 -8.98 -19.04 -6.49
C PRO A 252 -9.57 -18.31 -5.27
N ILE A 253 -10.79 -17.79 -5.40
CA ILE A 253 -11.56 -17.11 -4.33
C ILE A 253 -12.82 -17.89 -3.93
N TYR A 254 -13.33 -18.78 -4.79
CA TYR A 254 -14.43 -19.68 -4.44
C TYR A 254 -13.90 -20.96 -3.78
N GLU A 255 -14.70 -21.56 -2.89
CA GLU A 255 -14.29 -22.72 -2.07
C GLU A 255 -13.84 -23.93 -2.91
N GLU A 256 -14.50 -24.16 -4.03
CA GLU A 256 -14.21 -25.28 -4.94
C GLU A 256 -13.05 -25.00 -5.90
N SER A 257 -12.69 -23.72 -6.11
CA SER A 257 -11.70 -23.28 -7.09
C SER A 257 -10.30 -23.82 -6.84
N PRO A 258 -9.75 -23.88 -5.61
CA PRO A 258 -8.40 -24.38 -5.37
C PRO A 258 -8.16 -25.77 -5.96
N LYS A 259 -9.08 -26.72 -5.75
CA LYS A 259 -8.96 -28.09 -6.27
C LYS A 259 -9.06 -28.12 -7.80
N GLN A 260 -9.98 -27.36 -8.36
CA GLN A 260 -10.23 -27.32 -9.81
C GLN A 260 -9.07 -26.66 -10.56
N MET A 261 -8.60 -25.51 -10.08
CA MET A 261 -7.49 -24.78 -10.67
C MET A 261 -6.17 -25.51 -10.51
N ARG A 262 -5.96 -26.26 -9.41
CA ARG A 262 -4.82 -27.17 -9.30
C ARG A 262 -4.78 -28.19 -10.43
N GLY A 263 -5.92 -28.78 -10.80
CA GLY A 263 -5.99 -29.72 -11.93
C GLY A 263 -5.61 -29.11 -13.27
N ILE A 264 -5.94 -27.84 -13.47
CA ILE A 264 -5.51 -27.07 -14.65
C ILE A 264 -4.00 -26.81 -14.58
N TRP A 265 -3.46 -26.35 -13.45
CA TRP A 265 -2.02 -26.07 -13.30
C TRP A 265 -1.14 -27.33 -13.20
N CYS A 266 -1.75 -28.50 -13.09
CA CYS A 266 -1.09 -29.81 -13.17
C CYS A 266 -0.83 -30.28 -14.61
N GLN A 267 -1.33 -29.59 -15.64
CA GLN A 267 -0.99 -29.96 -17.00
C GLN A 267 0.49 -29.67 -17.27
N GLY A 268 1.23 -30.68 -17.76
CA GLY A 268 2.69 -30.65 -17.83
C GLY A 268 3.31 -29.68 -18.84
N SER A 269 2.50 -29.00 -19.66
CA SER A 269 2.95 -28.00 -20.63
C SER A 269 2.08 -26.75 -20.57
N GLU A 270 2.60 -25.62 -21.05
CA GLU A 270 1.83 -24.38 -21.19
C GLU A 270 0.58 -24.56 -22.05
N ASP A 271 0.72 -25.18 -23.23
CA ASP A 271 -0.40 -25.53 -24.11
C ASP A 271 -1.45 -26.40 -23.43
N GLY A 272 -1.01 -27.39 -22.65
CA GLY A 272 -1.92 -28.25 -21.88
C GLY A 272 -2.71 -27.44 -20.87
N ARG A 273 -2.04 -26.55 -20.12
CA ARG A 273 -2.69 -25.67 -19.14
C ARG A 273 -3.67 -24.72 -19.81
N ARG A 274 -3.29 -24.10 -20.92
CA ARG A 274 -4.16 -23.21 -21.72
C ARG A 274 -5.42 -23.94 -22.19
N LYS A 275 -5.29 -25.11 -22.80
CA LYS A 275 -6.44 -25.93 -23.24
C LYS A 275 -7.35 -26.33 -22.07
N ALA A 276 -6.77 -26.74 -20.94
CA ALA A 276 -7.53 -27.08 -19.74
C ALA A 276 -8.26 -25.86 -19.16
N PHE A 277 -7.63 -24.69 -19.17
CA PHE A 277 -8.21 -23.44 -18.71
C PHE A 277 -9.32 -22.94 -19.64
N ASP A 278 -9.12 -22.96 -20.96
CA ASP A 278 -10.15 -22.63 -21.95
C ASP A 278 -11.38 -23.52 -21.79
N LYS A 279 -11.18 -24.81 -21.58
CA LYS A 279 -12.26 -25.76 -21.34
C LYS A 279 -13.04 -25.43 -20.05
N ALA A 280 -12.35 -25.03 -18.98
CA ALA A 280 -13.00 -24.59 -17.74
C ALA A 280 -13.76 -23.27 -17.92
N MET A 281 -13.15 -22.27 -18.55
CA MET A 281 -13.69 -20.92 -18.69
C MET A 281 -14.83 -20.83 -19.70
N LEU A 282 -14.74 -21.54 -20.84
CA LEU A 282 -15.69 -21.45 -21.94
C LEU A 282 -16.79 -22.52 -21.88
N GLN A 283 -16.48 -23.70 -21.33
CA GLN A 283 -17.40 -24.85 -21.34
C GLN A 283 -17.86 -25.26 -19.93
N GLY A 284 -17.30 -24.68 -18.87
CA GLY A 284 -17.57 -25.07 -17.49
C GLY A 284 -17.06 -26.47 -17.14
N LYS A 285 -16.16 -27.05 -17.94
CA LYS A 285 -15.67 -28.42 -17.74
C LYS A 285 -14.27 -28.41 -17.13
N MET A 286 -14.16 -28.81 -15.87
CA MET A 286 -12.88 -28.86 -15.16
C MET A 286 -12.01 -30.03 -15.62
N THR A 287 -10.70 -29.82 -15.61
CA THR A 287 -9.71 -30.86 -15.89
C THR A 287 -9.16 -31.39 -14.56
N PRO A 288 -9.39 -32.67 -14.22
CA PRO A 288 -8.85 -33.25 -12.99
C PRO A 288 -7.33 -33.22 -12.97
N ALA A 289 -6.75 -33.09 -11.77
CA ALA A 289 -5.32 -33.28 -11.59
C ALA A 289 -4.92 -34.72 -11.93
N ALA A 290 -3.82 -34.90 -12.67
CA ALA A 290 -3.24 -36.21 -12.86
C ALA A 290 -2.75 -36.78 -11.51
N ALA A 291 -2.87 -38.09 -11.30
CA ALA A 291 -2.44 -38.74 -10.06
C ALA A 291 -0.94 -38.52 -9.74
N SER A 292 -0.12 -38.30 -10.76
CA SER A 292 1.32 -37.99 -10.65
C SER A 292 1.62 -36.54 -10.26
N CYS A 293 0.63 -35.64 -10.28
CA CYS A 293 0.83 -34.23 -9.94
C CYS A 293 0.68 -34.02 -8.43
N THR A 294 1.81 -34.02 -7.73
CA THR A 294 1.87 -33.81 -6.27
C THR A 294 2.17 -32.35 -5.89
N THR A 295 2.69 -31.56 -6.82
CA THR A 295 3.07 -30.15 -6.60
C THR A 295 1.89 -29.20 -6.82
N ASP A 296 1.70 -28.26 -5.90
CA ASP A 296 0.74 -27.17 -6.06
C ASP A 296 1.35 -26.00 -6.83
N ASN A 297 1.15 -26.02 -8.16
CA ASN A 297 1.69 -25.03 -9.08
C ASN A 297 0.88 -23.72 -9.13
N VAL A 298 -0.36 -23.69 -8.62
CA VAL A 298 -1.20 -22.47 -8.63
C VAL A 298 -0.94 -21.60 -7.40
N THR A 299 -0.70 -22.22 -6.24
CA THR A 299 -0.56 -21.51 -4.96
C THR A 299 0.64 -20.56 -4.93
N ALA A 300 1.77 -20.91 -5.55
CA ALA A 300 2.98 -20.07 -5.48
C ALA A 300 2.78 -18.66 -6.08
N ASN A 301 2.15 -18.55 -7.24
CA ASN A 301 1.83 -17.24 -7.83
C ASN A 301 0.66 -16.58 -7.11
N ARG A 302 -0.31 -17.33 -6.59
CA ARG A 302 -1.38 -16.77 -5.76
C ARG A 302 -0.83 -16.11 -4.49
N GLU A 303 0.11 -16.74 -3.79
CA GLU A 303 0.71 -16.18 -2.57
C GLU A 303 1.46 -14.86 -2.87
N LYS A 304 2.21 -14.80 -3.98
CA LYS A 304 2.86 -13.57 -4.45
C LYS A 304 1.84 -12.49 -4.83
N ALA A 305 0.76 -12.90 -5.50
CA ALA A 305 -0.34 -12.02 -5.91
C ALA A 305 -1.14 -11.44 -4.72
N ALA A 306 -0.94 -11.92 -3.49
CA ALA A 306 -1.54 -11.31 -2.30
C ALA A 306 -1.18 -9.82 -2.17
N GLY A 307 0.00 -9.41 -2.65
CA GLY A 307 0.41 -8.00 -2.68
C GLY A 307 -0.43 -7.11 -3.63
N LEU A 308 -1.22 -7.70 -4.52
CA LEU A 308 -2.18 -6.97 -5.35
C LEU A 308 -3.47 -6.62 -4.57
N ALA A 309 -3.69 -7.23 -3.40
CA ALA A 309 -4.91 -7.08 -2.61
C ALA A 309 -6.20 -7.24 -3.44
N VAL A 310 -6.26 -8.31 -4.25
CA VAL A 310 -7.41 -8.58 -5.13
C VAL A 310 -8.64 -8.90 -4.29
N MET A 311 -9.60 -7.97 -4.27
CA MET A 311 -10.88 -8.12 -3.58
C MET A 311 -11.95 -8.82 -4.43
N ALA A 312 -11.84 -8.74 -5.75
CA ALA A 312 -12.78 -9.34 -6.70
C ALA A 312 -12.06 -9.79 -7.97
N THR A 313 -12.57 -10.84 -8.61
CA THR A 313 -12.10 -11.32 -9.91
C THR A 313 -13.16 -11.05 -10.99
N PRO A 314 -12.77 -10.73 -12.23
CA PRO A 314 -11.39 -10.54 -12.67
C PRO A 314 -10.84 -9.19 -12.17
N ALA A 315 -9.58 -9.17 -11.73
CA ALA A 315 -8.85 -7.93 -11.52
C ALA A 315 -7.85 -7.75 -12.65
N ILE A 316 -7.96 -6.64 -13.39
CA ILE A 316 -7.24 -6.40 -14.64
C ILE A 316 -6.27 -5.25 -14.43
N TYR A 317 -4.99 -5.50 -14.67
CA TYR A 317 -3.93 -4.52 -14.51
C TYR A 317 -3.18 -4.35 -15.83
N ARG A 318 -2.80 -3.12 -16.16
CA ARG A 318 -1.78 -2.90 -17.18
C ARG A 318 -0.41 -3.32 -16.66
N GLU A 319 0.50 -3.58 -17.58
CA GLU A 319 1.92 -3.84 -17.26
C GLU A 319 2.56 -2.71 -16.44
N ASP A 320 2.08 -1.48 -16.60
CA ASP A 320 2.56 -0.36 -15.80
C ASP A 320 2.08 -0.41 -14.34
N GLY A 321 1.18 -1.32 -13.95
CA GLY A 321 0.71 -1.51 -12.57
C GLY A 321 -0.63 -0.85 -12.26
N VAL A 322 -1.20 -0.08 -13.20
CA VAL A 322 -2.51 0.55 -13.00
C VAL A 322 -3.61 -0.50 -13.07
N LEU A 323 -4.47 -0.53 -12.04
CA LEU A 323 -5.67 -1.35 -11.97
C LEU A 323 -6.82 -0.70 -12.76
N PHE A 324 -7.53 -1.49 -13.55
CA PHE A 324 -8.78 -1.07 -14.18
C PHE A 324 -9.93 -1.14 -13.16
N GLN A 325 -10.58 0.00 -12.89
CA GLN A 325 -11.61 0.13 -11.86
C GLN A 325 -13.03 0.26 -12.42
N ALA A 326 -13.26 -0.21 -13.64
CA ALA A 326 -14.57 -0.18 -14.31
C ALA A 326 -14.93 -1.54 -14.91
N SER A 327 -16.12 -1.65 -15.50
CA SER A 327 -16.53 -2.87 -16.21
C SER A 327 -15.69 -3.05 -17.47
N PHE A 328 -15.12 -4.23 -17.70
CA PHE A 328 -14.42 -4.54 -18.96
C PHE A 328 -15.36 -4.60 -20.18
N GLU A 329 -16.67 -4.55 -19.96
CA GLU A 329 -17.68 -4.44 -21.01
C GLU A 329 -17.92 -2.98 -21.43
N SER A 330 -17.31 -2.01 -20.72
CA SER A 330 -17.47 -0.58 -21.02
C SER A 330 -16.56 -0.12 -22.17
N PRO A 331 -16.95 0.91 -22.94
CA PRO A 331 -16.13 1.43 -24.04
C PRO A 331 -14.73 1.89 -23.60
N GLU A 332 -14.61 2.38 -22.37
CA GLU A 332 -13.37 2.89 -21.77
C GLU A 332 -12.34 1.77 -21.54
N PHE A 333 -12.73 0.49 -21.62
CA PHE A 333 -11.77 -0.60 -21.45
C PHE A 333 -10.71 -0.59 -22.56
N LEU A 334 -11.09 -0.44 -23.83
CA LEU A 334 -10.12 -0.37 -24.93
C LEU A 334 -9.30 0.92 -24.90
N GLU A 335 -9.86 2.02 -24.38
CA GLU A 335 -9.15 3.26 -24.11
C GLU A 335 -8.06 3.07 -23.06
N PHE A 336 -8.44 2.47 -21.93
CA PHE A 336 -7.53 2.17 -20.84
C PHE A 336 -6.33 1.35 -21.30
N LEU A 337 -6.56 0.40 -22.21
CA LEU A 337 -5.54 -0.44 -22.83
C LEU A 337 -4.73 0.25 -23.94
N GLY A 338 -5.20 1.39 -24.48
CA GLY A 338 -4.57 2.08 -25.60
C GLY A 338 -4.74 1.34 -26.95
N VAL A 339 -5.80 0.55 -27.11
CA VAL A 339 -6.02 -0.36 -28.25
C VAL A 339 -7.35 -0.14 -29.00
N GLN A 340 -7.89 1.08 -28.89
CA GLN A 340 -9.07 1.50 -29.66
C GLN A 340 -8.93 1.15 -31.15
#